data_AF-A0A378PXK2-F1
#
_entry.id   AF-A0A378PXK2-F1
#
_cell.length_a   1.000
_cell.length_b   1.000
_cell.length_c   1.000
_cell.angle_alpha   90.00
_cell.angle_beta   90.00
_cell.angle_gamma   90.00
#
_symmetry.space_group_name_H-M   'P 1'
#
loop_
_entity.id
_entity.type
_entity.pdbx_description
1 polymer ?
#
loop_
_entity_poly.entity_id
_entity_poly.type
_entity_poly.pdbx_seq_one_letter_code
_entity_poly.pdbx_strand_id
1 'polypeptide(L)' 'MTNQIQTVNFHNQSLLTLQKDGIAYVAMKSICENIGLNWDAQRQRINRDEVLA' A
#
# COMPACT_ATOMS: atom_id res chain seq x y z
N MET A 1 18.36 3.49 11.27
CA MET A 1 17.05 3.91 10.73
C MET A 1 15.99 3.09 11.45
N THR A 2 14.99 3.74 12.04
CA THR A 2 13.94 3.06 12.81
C THR A 2 12.71 2.97 11.93
N ASN A 3 12.28 1.75 11.60
CA ASN A 3 10.98 1.56 10.95
C ASN A 3 9.89 1.88 11.97
N GLN A 4 8.99 2.78 11.63
CA GLN A 4 7.88 3.15 12.49
C GLN A 4 6.55 2.76 11.87
N ILE A 5 5.68 2.14 12.66
CA ILE A 5 4.31 1.91 12.25
C ILE A 5 3.51 3.17 12.56
N GLN A 6 2.83 3.71 11.55
CA GLN A 6 2.01 4.92 11.68
C GLN A 6 0.71 4.77 10.90
N THR A 7 -0.30 5.53 11.29
CA THR A 7 -1.60 5.55 10.61
C THR A 7 -1.75 6.84 9.81
N VAL A 8 -2.20 6.75 8.57
CA VAL A 8 -2.46 7.91 7.69
C VAL A 8 -3.93 7.94 7.26
N ASN A 9 -4.48 9.13 7.07
CA ASN A 9 -5.82 9.28 6.49
C ASN A 9 -5.70 9.26 4.95
N PHE A 10 -6.38 8.31 4.33
CA PHE A 10 -6.45 8.15 2.87
C PHE A 10 -7.90 7.83 2.51
N HIS A 11 -8.53 8.65 1.65
CA HIS A 11 -9.94 8.49 1.26
C HIS A 11 -10.92 8.35 2.45
N ASN A 12 -10.75 9.19 3.48
CA ASN A 12 -11.54 9.16 4.72
C ASN A 12 -11.42 7.83 5.49
N GLN A 13 -10.33 7.09 5.27
CA GLN A 13 -10.04 5.84 5.93
C GLN A 13 -8.67 5.90 6.60
N SER A 14 -8.57 5.24 7.74
CA SER A 14 -7.35 5.15 8.52
C SER A 14 -6.53 3.96 8.02
N LEU A 15 -5.40 4.19 7.35
CA LEU A 15 -4.54 3.15 6.82
C LEU A 15 -3.29 2.97 7.67
N LEU A 16 -2.99 1.72 8.03
CA LEU A 16 -1.73 1.36 8.68
C LEU A 16 -0.59 1.39 7.65
N THR A 17 0.49 2.07 8.00
CA THR A 17 1.66 2.25 7.14
C THR A 17 2.96 1.96 7.88
N LEU A 18 3.99 1.57 7.13
CA LEU A 18 5.38 1.51 7.57
C LEU A 18 6.10 2.75 7.05
N GLN A 19 6.57 3.60 7.95
CA GLN A 19 7.40 4.75 7.61
C GLN A 19 8.87 4.35 7.51
N LYS A 20 9.47 4.61 6.35
CA LYS A 20 10.89 4.41 6.10
C LYS A 20 11.40 5.52 5.18
N ASP A 21 12.45 6.21 5.61
CA ASP A 21 13.12 7.27 4.83
C ASP A 21 12.17 8.38 4.33
N GLY A 22 11.17 8.73 5.14
CA GLY A 22 10.14 9.72 4.80
C GLY A 22 9.05 9.22 3.84
N ILE A 23 9.07 7.93 3.48
CA ILE A 23 8.08 7.30 2.60
C ILE A 23 7.18 6.37 3.42
N ALA A 24 5.87 6.55 3.27
CA ALA A 24 4.84 5.69 3.85
C ALA A 24 4.55 4.50 2.93
N TYR A 25 4.92 3.29 3.36
CA TYR A 25 4.61 2.05 2.66
C TYR A 25 3.33 1.43 3.22
N VAL A 26 2.50 0.88 2.34
CA VAL A 26 1.17 0.37 2.68
C VAL A 26 0.90 -0.94 1.95
N ALA A 27 0.09 -1.80 2.56
CA ALA A 27 -0.39 -3.01 1.91
C ALA A 27 -1.41 -2.66 0.81
N MET A 28 -1.04 -2.82 -0.46
CA MET A 28 -1.89 -2.46 -1.61
C MET A 28 -3.27 -3.14 -1.57
N LYS A 29 -3.34 -4.40 -1.11
CA LYS A 29 -4.61 -5.13 -1.02
C LYS A 29 -5.65 -4.40 -0.17
N SER A 30 -5.24 -3.88 0.99
CA SER A 30 -6.12 -3.12 1.88
C SER A 30 -6.64 -1.85 1.23
N ILE A 31 -5.82 -1.16 0.40
CA ILE A 31 -6.30 -0.02 -0.38
C ILE A 31 -7.39 -0.48 -1.35
N CYS A 32 -7.12 -1.53 -2.13
CA CYS A 32 -8.07 -2.01 -3.13
C CYS A 32 -9.42 -2.40 -2.51
N GLU A 33 -9.40 -3.16 -1.42
CA GLU A 33 -10.61 -3.58 -0.71
C GLU A 33 -11.36 -2.39 -0.13
N ASN A 34 -10.65 -1.40 0.42
CA ASN A 34 -11.28 -0.28 1.11
C ASN A 34 -11.93 0.75 0.18
N ILE A 35 -11.41 0.95 -1.04
CA ILE A 35 -11.95 1.93 -2.01
C ILE A 35 -12.68 1.28 -3.20
N GLY A 36 -12.86 -0.04 -3.18
CA GLY A 36 -13.61 -0.77 -4.19
C GLY A 36 -12.87 -1.00 -5.51
N LEU A 37 -11.52 -1.05 -5.49
CA LEU A 37 -10.74 -1.44 -6.66
C LEU A 37 -10.63 -2.97 -6.77
N ASN A 38 -10.55 -3.45 -8.01
CA ASN A 38 -10.29 -4.86 -8.28
C ASN A 38 -8.84 -5.22 -7.90
N TRP A 39 -8.70 -5.95 -6.78
CA TRP A 39 -7.40 -6.42 -6.28
C TRP A 39 -6.67 -7.32 -7.27
N ASP A 40 -7.34 -8.25 -7.94
CA ASP A 40 -6.69 -9.19 -8.85
C ASP A 40 -6.07 -8.47 -10.06
N ALA A 41 -6.78 -7.51 -10.63
CA ALA A 41 -6.26 -6.66 -11.70
C ALA A 41 -5.05 -5.84 -11.22
N GLN A 42 -5.11 -5.28 -10.00
CA GLN A 42 -4.00 -4.52 -9.44
C GLN A 42 -2.78 -5.41 -9.14
N ARG A 43 -3.00 -6.60 -8.58
CA ARG A 43 -1.94 -7.60 -8.33
C ARG A 43 -1.25 -8.02 -9.62
N GLN A 44 -2.01 -8.23 -10.71
CA GLN A 44 -1.42 -8.51 -12.02
C GLN A 44 -0.53 -7.37 -12.52
N ARG A 45 -0.87 -6.10 -12.24
CA ARG A 45 -0.02 -4.95 -12.59
C ARG A 45 1.25 -4.91 -11.76
N ILE A 46 1.15 -5.16 -10.45
CA ILE A 46 2.33 -5.26 -9.56
C ILE A 46 3.29 -6.32 -10.08
N ASN A 47 2.79 -7.51 -10.43
CA ASN A 47 3.61 -8.60 -10.93
C ASN A 47 4.26 -8.36 -12.31
N ARG A 48 3.93 -7.26 -13.00
CA ARG A 48 4.61 -6.87 -14.25
C ARG A 48 5.82 -5.97 -14.01
N ASP A 49 6.02 -5.51 -12.77
CA ASP A 49 7.15 -4.65 -12.42
C ASP A 49 8.47 -5.43 -12.55
N GLU A 50 9.46 -4.84 -13.21
CA GLU A 50 10.78 -5.44 -13.43
C GLU A 50 11.51 -5.76 -12.12
N VAL A 51 11.20 -5.06 -11.03
CA VAL A 51 11.77 -5.35 -9.71
C VAL A 51 11.38 -6.74 -9.17
N LEU A 52 10.33 -7.35 -9.72
CA LEU A 52 9.84 -8.68 -9.35
C LEU A 52 10.23 -9.79 -10.35
N ALA A 53 11.00 -9.45 -11.39
CA ALA A 53 11.49 -10.41 -12.40
C ALA A 53 12.60 -11.33 -11.87
#